data_AF-A0A1I5NLZ3-F1
#
_entry.id   AF-A0A1I5NLZ3-F1
#
_cell.length_a   1.000
_cell.length_b   1.000
_cell.length_c   1.000
_cell.angle_alpha   90.00
_cell.angle_beta   90.00
_cell.angle_gamma   90.00
#
_symmetry.space_group_name_H-M   'P 1'
#
loop_
_entity.id
_entity.type
_entity.pdbx_description
1 polymer ?
#
loop_
_entity_poly.entity_id
_entity_poly.type
_entity_poly.pdbx_seq_one_letter_code
_entity_poly.pdbx_strand_id
1 'polypeptide(L)'
;MSTLGRDVVERVSQPEYTGSNRCLPCTVVNVAVALALSAVVTVLTSPLAGTAALALALAAIYLRGYLVPGTPELTKRYLPDRVRRWFGKAPDLPEPGETVDVEAYLLDAGVLADPPEGDDLELVDSVATEWHELIESVRGEPAAAAGDVLDLADPGVEVRDGATVVTDGGLAVADWPSRAALLADLAAVGVLADRDPEWGTRDREEQGRILAGLRLFVERCPDCGATPELGEGTVESCCRRAQVYTYACPDCDARLMEIEQ
;
A
#
# COMPACT_ATOMS: atom_id res chain seq x y z
N MET A 1 -24.00 7.60 32.42
CA MET A 1 -23.42 6.30 32.01
C MET A 1 -22.28 5.99 32.96
N SER A 2 -22.46 5.03 33.87
CA SER A 2 -21.48 4.70 34.92
C SER A 2 -20.17 4.15 34.34
N THR A 3 -19.06 4.36 35.05
CA THR A 3 -17.71 3.86 34.76
C THR A 3 -17.68 2.38 34.35
N LEU A 4 -18.49 1.54 35.01
CA LEU A 4 -18.70 0.13 34.67
C LEU A 4 -19.16 -0.13 33.22
N GLY A 5 -19.93 0.78 32.63
CA GLY A 5 -20.40 0.66 31.25
C GLY A 5 -19.31 0.94 30.22
N ARG A 6 -18.34 1.81 30.54
CA ARG A 6 -17.16 2.06 29.69
C ARG A 6 -16.21 0.85 29.73
N ASP A 7 -15.94 0.31 30.91
CA ASP A 7 -15.05 -0.85 31.07
C ASP A 7 -15.56 -2.10 30.31
N VAL A 8 -16.88 -2.31 30.29
CA VAL A 8 -17.50 -3.43 29.53
C VAL A 8 -17.46 -3.17 28.03
N VAL A 9 -17.69 -1.93 27.60
CA VAL A 9 -17.63 -1.55 26.18
C VAL A 9 -16.19 -1.66 25.66
N GLU A 10 -15.19 -1.17 26.39
CA GLU A 10 -13.77 -1.30 26.03
C GLU A 10 -13.33 -2.76 25.99
N ARG A 11 -13.78 -3.60 26.93
CA ARG A 11 -13.45 -5.04 26.94
C ARG A 11 -14.07 -5.82 25.79
N VAL A 12 -15.20 -5.37 25.28
CA VAL A 12 -15.96 -6.06 24.22
C VAL A 12 -15.67 -5.49 22.84
N SER A 13 -15.18 -4.25 22.78
CA SER A 13 -14.79 -3.57 21.55
C SER A 13 -13.53 -4.20 20.97
N GLN A 14 -13.50 -4.39 19.66
CA GLN A 14 -12.31 -4.84 18.93
C GLN A 14 -11.93 -3.75 17.92
N PRO A 15 -11.10 -2.76 18.33
CA PRO A 15 -10.72 -1.64 17.48
C PRO A 15 -10.01 -2.09 16.20
N GLU A 16 -9.38 -3.26 16.21
CA GLU A 16 -8.73 -3.91 15.05
C GLU A 16 -9.73 -4.17 13.91
N TYR A 17 -11.03 -4.27 14.22
CA TYR A 17 -12.08 -4.64 13.27
C TYR A 17 -13.19 -3.59 13.10
N THR A 18 -12.97 -2.38 13.59
CA THR A 18 -13.94 -1.27 13.52
C THR A 18 -13.27 -0.01 12.96
N GLY A 19 -14.03 1.08 12.75
CA GLY A 19 -13.48 2.33 12.19
C GLY A 19 -12.98 2.18 10.74
N SER A 20 -11.77 2.67 10.46
CA SER A 20 -11.10 2.62 9.15
C SER A 20 -10.80 1.20 8.67
N ASN A 21 -10.68 0.24 9.60
CA ASN A 21 -10.41 -1.17 9.31
C ASN A 21 -11.67 -1.96 8.93
N ARG A 22 -12.85 -1.32 8.96
CA ARG A 22 -14.15 -1.94 8.66
C ARG A 22 -14.33 -2.20 7.16
N CYS A 23 -14.67 -3.43 6.79
CA CYS A 23 -15.09 -3.77 5.43
C CYS A 23 -16.61 -3.54 5.27
N LEU A 24 -16.99 -2.68 4.31
CA LEU A 24 -18.40 -2.35 4.04
C LEU A 24 -19.19 -3.56 3.50
N PRO A 25 -18.68 -4.33 2.52
CA PRO A 25 -19.27 -5.61 2.13
C PRO A 25 -19.40 -6.62 3.29
N CYS A 26 -18.39 -6.80 4.14
CA CYS A 26 -18.49 -7.67 5.33
C CYS A 26 -19.57 -7.15 6.31
N THR A 27 -19.76 -5.83 6.42
CA THR A 27 -20.84 -5.23 7.24
C THR A 27 -22.23 -5.53 6.67
N VAL A 28 -22.42 -5.39 5.36
CA VAL A 28 -23.68 -5.70 4.68
C VAL A 28 -24.09 -7.16 4.91
N VAL A 29 -23.16 -8.10 4.74
CA VAL A 29 -23.43 -9.52 4.97
C VAL A 29 -23.79 -9.80 6.42
N ASN A 30 -23.04 -9.26 7.38
CA ASN A 30 -23.35 -9.44 8.80
C ASN A 30 -24.74 -8.89 9.17
N VAL A 31 -25.12 -7.73 8.63
CA VAL A 31 -26.46 -7.14 8.85
C VAL A 31 -27.54 -7.99 8.20
N ALA A 32 -27.32 -8.50 6.98
CA ALA A 32 -28.27 -9.39 6.32
C ALA A 32 -28.50 -10.68 7.12
N VAL A 33 -27.44 -11.30 7.65
CA VAL A 33 -27.53 -12.47 8.53
C VAL A 33 -28.25 -12.11 9.84
N ALA A 34 -27.96 -10.95 10.43
CA ALA A 34 -28.64 -10.49 11.64
C ALA A 34 -30.16 -10.34 11.40
N LEU A 35 -30.57 -9.71 10.29
CA LEU A 35 -31.97 -9.56 9.92
C LEU A 35 -32.64 -10.91 9.71
N ALA A 36 -31.99 -11.85 9.01
CA ALA A 36 -32.54 -13.19 8.79
C ALA A 36 -32.74 -13.96 10.10
N LEU A 37 -31.72 -13.97 10.98
CA LEU A 37 -31.81 -14.64 12.28
C LEU A 37 -32.88 -14.00 13.18
N SER A 38 -32.97 -12.67 13.21
CA SER A 38 -34.00 -11.96 13.96
C SER A 38 -35.41 -12.20 13.42
N ALA A 39 -35.57 -12.34 12.11
CA ALA A 39 -36.84 -12.73 11.50
C ALA A 39 -37.24 -14.15 11.92
N VAL A 40 -36.31 -15.10 11.93
CA VAL A 40 -36.55 -16.47 12.41
C VAL A 40 -36.96 -16.47 13.88
N VAL A 41 -36.26 -15.75 14.75
CA VAL A 41 -36.63 -15.61 16.17
C VAL A 41 -38.02 -14.99 16.33
N THR A 42 -38.34 -13.96 15.53
CA THR A 42 -39.67 -13.32 15.52
C THR A 42 -40.78 -14.32 15.24
N VAL A 43 -40.61 -15.14 14.20
CA VAL A 43 -41.60 -16.14 13.76
C VAL A 43 -41.75 -17.26 14.79
N LEU A 44 -40.64 -17.71 15.39
CA LEU A 44 -40.65 -18.86 16.31
C LEU A 44 -41.03 -18.51 17.75
N THR A 45 -40.91 -17.26 18.17
CA THR A 45 -41.10 -16.85 19.57
C THR A 45 -42.03 -15.66 19.74
N SER A 46 -41.56 -14.44 19.46
CA SER A 46 -42.36 -13.21 19.51
C SER A 46 -41.64 -12.04 18.82
N PRO A 47 -42.38 -10.99 18.40
CA PRO A 47 -41.78 -9.76 17.87
C PRO A 47 -40.81 -9.08 18.83
N LEU A 48 -41.10 -9.11 20.14
CA LEU A 48 -40.24 -8.50 21.16
C LEU A 48 -38.89 -9.24 21.25
N ALA A 49 -38.93 -10.58 21.23
CA ALA A 49 -37.72 -11.40 21.25
C ALA A 49 -36.87 -11.21 19.98
N GLY A 50 -37.49 -11.14 18.81
CA GLY A 50 -36.79 -10.85 17.56
C GLY A 50 -36.15 -9.46 17.53
N THR A 51 -36.84 -8.45 18.07
CA THR A 51 -36.31 -7.09 18.21
C THR A 51 -35.11 -7.06 19.15
N ALA A 52 -35.19 -7.74 20.30
CA ALA A 52 -34.07 -7.86 21.23
C ALA A 52 -32.87 -8.57 20.59
N ALA A 53 -33.11 -9.65 19.84
CA ALA A 53 -32.07 -10.37 19.11
C ALA A 53 -31.40 -9.48 18.05
N LEU A 54 -32.17 -8.67 17.32
CA LEU A 54 -31.63 -7.73 16.33
C LEU A 54 -30.78 -6.66 17.00
N ALA A 55 -31.25 -6.07 18.10
CA ALA A 55 -30.50 -5.06 18.84
C ALA A 55 -29.17 -5.61 19.37
N LEU A 56 -29.16 -6.84 19.89
CA LEU A 56 -27.94 -7.52 20.34
C LEU A 56 -26.99 -7.83 19.18
N ALA A 57 -27.52 -8.29 18.04
CA ALA A 57 -26.74 -8.57 16.84
C ALA A 57 -26.08 -7.30 16.28
N LEU A 58 -26.84 -6.21 16.17
CA LEU A 58 -26.32 -4.91 15.73
C LEU A 58 -25.29 -4.35 16.71
N ALA A 59 -25.51 -4.51 18.02
CA ALA A 59 -24.52 -4.12 19.03
C ALA A 59 -23.23 -4.93 18.88
N ALA A 60 -23.30 -6.23 18.61
CA ALA A 60 -22.13 -7.06 18.35
C ALA A 60 -21.38 -6.61 17.08
N ILE A 61 -22.08 -6.34 15.99
CA ILE A 61 -21.48 -5.86 14.73
C ILE A 61 -20.87 -4.45 14.90
N TYR A 62 -21.49 -3.60 15.72
CA TYR A 62 -20.99 -2.26 16.00
C TYR A 62 -19.68 -2.31 16.81
N LEU A 63 -19.67 -3.10 17.90
CA LEU A 63 -18.54 -3.16 18.83
C LEU A 63 -17.39 -4.04 18.33
N ARG A 64 -17.67 -5.14 17.61
CA ARG A 64 -16.66 -6.12 17.19
C ARG A 64 -16.40 -6.17 15.70
N GLY A 65 -17.25 -5.55 14.88
CA GLY A 65 -17.14 -5.61 13.42
C GLY A 65 -17.74 -6.88 12.77
N TYR A 66 -18.16 -7.88 13.56
CA TYR A 66 -18.75 -9.13 13.07
C TYR A 66 -19.86 -9.67 13.99
N LEU A 67 -20.78 -10.45 13.42
CA LEU A 67 -21.92 -11.02 14.14
C LEU A 67 -21.57 -12.32 14.90
N VAL A 68 -20.83 -13.22 14.26
CA VAL A 68 -20.52 -14.56 14.80
C VAL A 68 -19.05 -14.59 15.27
N PRO A 69 -18.77 -15.03 16.52
CA PRO A 69 -17.40 -15.14 17.02
C PRO A 69 -16.52 -16.04 16.14
N GLY A 70 -15.31 -15.57 15.81
CA GLY A 70 -14.34 -16.32 15.01
C GLY A 70 -14.53 -16.22 13.49
N THR A 71 -15.56 -15.52 13.00
CA THR A 71 -15.75 -15.28 11.56
C THR A 71 -14.53 -14.63 10.89
N PRO A 72 -13.82 -13.65 11.49
CA PRO A 72 -12.59 -13.11 10.91
C PRO A 72 -11.55 -14.19 10.64
N GLU A 73 -11.28 -15.06 11.60
CA GLU A 73 -10.26 -16.11 11.48
C GLU A 73 -10.68 -17.20 10.49
N LEU A 74 -11.96 -17.58 10.49
CA LEU A 74 -12.51 -18.53 9.52
C LEU A 74 -12.44 -17.97 8.09
N THR A 75 -12.76 -16.70 7.91
CA THR A 75 -12.75 -16.05 6.60
C THR A 75 -11.32 -15.88 6.10
N LYS A 76 -10.38 -15.50 6.98
CA LYS A 76 -8.94 -15.42 6.67
C LYS A 76 -8.37 -16.79 6.24
N ARG A 77 -8.80 -17.88 6.87
CA ARG A 77 -8.25 -19.22 6.67
C ARG A 77 -8.89 -20.03 5.54
N TYR A 78 -10.19 -19.84 5.28
CA TYR A 78 -10.96 -20.73 4.41
C TYR A 78 -11.68 -20.04 3.25
N LEU A 79 -11.76 -18.70 3.22
CA LEU A 79 -12.46 -18.01 2.13
C LEU A 79 -11.55 -17.92 0.89
N PRO A 80 -11.93 -18.49 -0.27
CA PRO A 80 -11.10 -18.42 -1.48
C PRO A 80 -10.93 -16.98 -1.99
N ASP A 81 -9.78 -16.66 -2.59
CA ASP A 81 -9.46 -15.29 -3.03
C ASP A 81 -10.45 -14.73 -4.06
N ARG A 82 -11.04 -15.59 -4.90
CA ARG A 82 -12.10 -15.18 -5.85
C ARG A 82 -13.31 -14.57 -5.15
N VAL A 83 -13.67 -15.10 -3.99
CA VAL A 83 -14.80 -14.62 -3.19
C VAL A 83 -14.38 -13.38 -2.40
N ARG A 84 -13.11 -13.27 -1.98
CA ARG A 84 -12.52 -12.08 -1.32
C ARG A 84 -12.46 -10.86 -2.24
N ARG A 85 -12.22 -11.04 -3.55
CA ARG A 85 -12.26 -9.96 -4.55
C ARG A 85 -13.61 -9.23 -4.59
N TRP A 86 -14.70 -9.95 -4.39
CA TRP A 86 -16.05 -9.38 -4.25
C TRP A 86 -16.22 -8.46 -3.02
N PHE A 87 -15.32 -8.54 -2.04
CA PHE A 87 -15.29 -7.65 -0.87
C PHE A 87 -14.40 -6.41 -1.08
N GLY A 88 -13.84 -6.20 -2.30
CA GLY A 88 -13.25 -4.93 -2.76
C GLY A 88 -11.97 -4.49 -2.06
N LYS A 89 -11.17 -5.43 -1.56
CA LYS A 89 -9.96 -5.16 -0.76
C LYS A 89 -8.73 -6.01 -1.16
N ALA A 90 -8.81 -6.76 -2.26
CA ALA A 90 -7.65 -7.42 -2.84
C ALA A 90 -6.99 -6.46 -3.83
N PRO A 91 -5.65 -6.33 -3.86
CA PRO A 91 -4.99 -5.65 -4.95
C PRO A 91 -5.30 -6.40 -6.25
N ASP A 92 -5.64 -5.67 -7.30
CA ASP A 92 -5.71 -6.21 -8.65
C ASP A 92 -4.27 -6.47 -9.10
N LEU A 93 -3.76 -7.67 -8.81
CA LEU A 93 -2.49 -8.11 -9.39
C LEU A 93 -2.72 -8.36 -10.89
N PRO A 94 -1.99 -7.68 -11.79
CA PRO A 94 -2.09 -7.92 -13.23
C PRO A 94 -1.73 -9.37 -13.57
N GLU A 95 -2.29 -9.90 -14.66
CA GLU A 95 -2.03 -11.29 -15.05
C GLU A 95 -0.55 -11.48 -15.47
N PRO A 96 0.09 -12.61 -15.12
CA PRO A 96 1.49 -12.86 -15.48
C PRO A 96 1.62 -12.98 -17.01
N GLY A 97 2.25 -11.99 -17.63
CA GLY A 97 2.50 -11.94 -19.08
C GLY A 97 2.14 -10.62 -19.76
N GLU A 98 1.45 -9.71 -19.07
CA GLU A 98 1.11 -8.36 -19.57
C GLU A 98 1.99 -7.25 -18.97
N THR A 99 2.92 -7.59 -18.06
CA THR A 99 3.78 -6.66 -17.35
C THR A 99 5.24 -6.83 -17.73
N VAL A 100 6.00 -5.73 -17.78
CA VAL A 100 7.46 -5.77 -17.91
C VAL A 100 8.09 -6.56 -16.78
N ASP A 101 8.98 -7.47 -17.14
CA ASP A 101 9.91 -8.11 -16.22
C ASP A 101 10.98 -7.10 -15.82
N VAL A 102 10.76 -6.43 -14.67
CA VAL A 102 11.61 -5.33 -14.20
C VAL A 102 13.02 -5.81 -13.90
N GLU A 103 13.16 -7.01 -13.35
CA GLU A 103 14.45 -7.61 -13.03
C GLU A 103 15.28 -7.83 -14.30
N ALA A 104 14.69 -8.54 -15.28
CA ALA A 104 15.34 -8.81 -16.55
C ALA A 104 15.68 -7.51 -17.30
N TYR A 105 14.79 -6.50 -17.24
CA TYR A 105 15.03 -5.19 -17.84
C TYR A 105 16.23 -4.48 -17.21
N LEU A 106 16.29 -4.40 -15.88
CA LEU A 106 17.36 -3.68 -15.18
C LEU A 106 18.72 -4.37 -15.35
N LEU A 107 18.74 -5.69 -15.50
CA LEU A 107 19.93 -6.45 -15.88
C LEU A 107 20.37 -6.15 -17.32
N ASP A 108 19.44 -6.19 -18.29
CA ASP A 108 19.74 -5.92 -19.71
C ASP A 108 20.23 -4.48 -19.92
N ALA A 109 19.64 -3.52 -19.19
CA ALA A 109 20.06 -2.12 -19.18
C ALA A 109 21.42 -1.90 -18.50
N GLY A 110 22.02 -2.92 -17.87
CA GLY A 110 23.28 -2.80 -17.13
C GLY A 110 23.18 -1.91 -15.89
N VAL A 111 21.98 -1.81 -15.31
CA VAL A 111 21.74 -1.11 -14.03
C VAL A 111 22.05 -2.05 -12.87
N LEU A 112 21.63 -3.31 -12.98
CA LEU A 112 21.92 -4.37 -12.03
C LEU A 112 22.95 -5.35 -12.61
N ALA A 113 23.60 -6.08 -11.72
CA ALA A 113 24.46 -7.21 -12.06
C ALA A 113 24.27 -8.36 -11.06
N ASP A 114 24.54 -9.57 -11.53
CA ASP A 114 24.75 -10.71 -10.65
C ASP A 114 26.02 -10.48 -9.82
N PRO A 115 25.96 -10.57 -8.48
CA PRO A 115 27.16 -10.45 -7.67
C PRO A 115 28.12 -11.62 -7.90
N PRO A 116 29.44 -11.43 -7.71
CA PRO A 116 30.39 -12.53 -7.74
C PRO A 116 30.18 -13.54 -6.61
N GLU A 117 29.60 -13.11 -5.48
CA GLU A 117 29.27 -13.93 -4.32
C GLU A 117 27.90 -13.51 -3.75
N GLY A 118 26.86 -14.34 -3.92
CA GLY A 118 25.50 -14.05 -3.43
C GLY A 118 24.42 -14.60 -4.36
N ASP A 119 23.18 -14.62 -3.89
CA ASP A 119 22.00 -15.00 -4.70
C ASP A 119 21.13 -13.78 -5.07
N ASP A 120 21.41 -12.60 -4.51
CA ASP A 120 20.61 -11.37 -4.69
C ASP A 120 21.31 -10.41 -5.67
N LEU A 121 20.54 -9.76 -6.55
CA LEU A 121 21.09 -8.78 -7.49
C LEU A 121 21.68 -7.55 -6.79
N GLU A 122 22.69 -6.94 -7.41
CA GLU A 122 23.32 -5.72 -6.90
C GLU A 122 23.30 -4.61 -7.95
N LEU A 123 23.31 -3.36 -7.48
CA LEU A 123 23.55 -2.21 -8.35
C LEU A 123 24.99 -2.25 -8.87
N VAL A 124 25.16 -1.93 -10.15
CA VAL A 124 26.51 -1.72 -10.69
C VAL A 124 27.14 -0.48 -10.02
N ASP A 125 28.36 -0.59 -9.50
CA ASP A 125 29.05 0.48 -8.73
C ASP A 125 29.03 1.86 -9.41
N SER A 126 29.25 1.91 -10.72
CA SER A 126 29.22 3.16 -11.48
C SER A 126 27.81 3.74 -11.53
N VAL A 127 26.79 2.89 -11.62
CA VAL A 127 25.38 3.27 -11.61
C VAL A 127 24.98 3.77 -10.22
N ALA A 128 25.41 3.09 -9.15
CA ALA A 128 25.16 3.54 -7.78
C ALA A 128 25.73 4.94 -7.52
N THR A 129 26.94 5.21 -8.02
CA THR A 129 27.58 6.52 -7.91
C THR A 129 26.83 7.58 -8.71
N GLU A 130 26.55 7.32 -9.98
CA GLU A 130 25.81 8.21 -10.89
C GLU A 130 24.42 8.54 -10.34
N TRP A 131 23.69 7.53 -9.89
CA TRP A 131 22.35 7.71 -9.34
C TRP A 131 22.37 8.55 -8.08
N HIS A 132 23.35 8.33 -7.20
CA HIS A 132 23.53 9.14 -6.00
C HIS A 132 23.81 10.62 -6.32
N GLU A 133 24.67 10.90 -7.30
CA GLU A 133 24.95 12.27 -7.74
C GLU A 133 23.72 12.96 -8.32
N LEU A 134 22.93 12.24 -9.12
CA LEU A 134 21.66 12.73 -9.67
C LEU A 134 20.64 13.00 -8.57
N ILE A 135 20.53 12.13 -7.55
CA ILE A 135 19.67 12.34 -6.39
C ILE A 135 20.04 13.64 -5.66
N GLU A 136 21.33 13.89 -5.42
CA GLU A 136 21.79 15.12 -4.78
C GLU A 136 21.43 16.37 -5.60
N SER A 137 21.55 16.29 -6.93
CA SER A 137 21.14 17.37 -7.84
C SER A 137 19.63 17.64 -7.75
N VAL A 138 18.80 16.60 -7.88
CA VAL A 138 17.34 16.70 -7.85
C VAL A 138 16.84 17.18 -6.48
N ARG A 139 17.52 16.81 -5.38
CA ARG A 139 17.12 17.19 -4.02
C ARG A 139 17.02 18.71 -3.84
N GLY A 140 17.85 19.49 -4.53
CA GLY A 140 17.85 20.95 -4.45
C GLY A 140 16.56 21.58 -5.00
N GLU A 141 16.06 21.08 -6.12
CA GLU A 141 14.91 21.66 -6.85
C GLU A 141 13.97 20.56 -7.38
N PRO A 142 13.31 19.77 -6.50
CA PRO A 142 12.54 18.60 -6.91
C PRO A 142 11.34 18.93 -7.79
N ALA A 143 10.73 20.11 -7.63
CA ALA A 143 9.64 20.56 -8.48
C ALA A 143 10.11 20.84 -9.92
N ALA A 144 11.27 21.47 -10.08
CA ALA A 144 11.83 21.73 -11.41
C ALA A 144 12.16 20.41 -12.12
N ALA A 145 12.85 19.49 -11.44
CA ALA A 145 13.16 18.17 -11.97
C ALA A 145 11.89 17.36 -12.32
N ALA A 146 10.84 17.43 -11.50
CA ALA A 146 9.55 16.82 -11.83
C ALA A 146 8.90 17.47 -13.05
N GLY A 147 9.03 18.79 -13.22
CA GLY A 147 8.59 19.51 -14.40
C GLY A 147 9.27 19.01 -15.68
N ASP A 148 10.59 18.82 -15.63
CA ASP A 148 11.36 18.32 -16.77
C ASP A 148 11.00 16.86 -17.12
N VAL A 149 10.90 15.99 -16.11
CA VAL A 149 10.64 14.55 -16.30
C VAL A 149 9.19 14.26 -16.71
N LEU A 150 8.24 15.06 -16.21
CA LEU A 150 6.81 14.84 -16.44
C LEU A 150 6.19 15.80 -17.46
N ASP A 151 6.99 16.70 -18.06
CA ASP A 151 6.58 17.72 -19.02
C ASP A 151 5.48 18.65 -18.47
N LEU A 152 5.73 19.25 -17.30
CA LEU A 152 4.77 20.09 -16.58
C LEU A 152 5.05 21.58 -16.80
N ALA A 153 3.97 22.38 -16.87
CA ALA A 153 4.08 23.81 -17.16
C ALA A 153 4.29 24.66 -15.90
N ASP A 154 3.68 24.29 -14.78
CA ASP A 154 3.76 24.96 -13.48
C ASP A 154 3.91 23.92 -12.36
N PRO A 155 5.08 23.27 -12.26
CA PRO A 155 5.27 22.14 -11.36
C PRO A 155 5.31 22.55 -9.89
N GLY A 156 4.62 21.79 -9.05
CA GLY A 156 4.68 21.89 -7.60
C GLY A 156 4.94 20.54 -6.94
N VAL A 157 5.50 20.55 -5.73
CA VAL A 157 5.65 19.36 -4.88
C VAL A 157 5.11 19.67 -3.51
N GLU A 158 4.20 18.84 -3.03
CA GLU A 158 3.56 19.01 -1.72
C GLU A 158 3.28 17.67 -1.05
N VAL A 159 2.86 17.71 0.21
CA VAL A 159 2.54 16.51 0.99
C VAL A 159 1.04 16.46 1.22
N ARG A 160 0.39 15.36 0.84
CA ARG A 160 -1.04 15.10 1.06
C ARG A 160 -1.21 13.72 1.69
N ASP A 161 -1.88 13.64 2.84
CA ASP A 161 -2.16 12.38 3.55
C ASP A 161 -0.93 11.45 3.76
N GLY A 162 0.25 12.03 3.91
CA GLY A 162 1.50 11.29 4.11
C GLY A 162 2.17 10.79 2.82
N ALA A 163 1.61 11.09 1.65
CA ALA A 163 2.23 10.91 0.34
C ALA A 163 2.83 12.22 -0.18
N THR A 164 3.85 12.12 -1.03
CA THR A 164 4.41 13.26 -1.76
C THR A 164 3.75 13.36 -3.12
N VAL A 165 3.11 14.49 -3.39
CA VAL A 165 2.29 14.71 -4.59
C VAL A 165 2.97 15.75 -5.46
N VAL A 166 3.21 15.40 -6.71
CA VAL A 166 3.59 16.34 -7.76
C VAL A 166 2.32 16.94 -8.36
N THR A 167 2.33 18.26 -8.54
CA THR A 167 1.22 19.01 -9.11
C THR A 167 1.63 19.82 -10.35
N ASP A 168 0.65 20.17 -11.18
CA ASP A 168 0.78 21.12 -12.28
C ASP A 168 -0.34 22.18 -12.14
N GLY A 169 0.03 23.44 -11.92
CA GLY A 169 -0.93 24.50 -11.60
C GLY A 169 -1.80 24.21 -10.36
N GLY A 170 -1.25 23.43 -9.41
CA GLY A 170 -1.94 23.00 -8.18
C GLY A 170 -2.85 21.76 -8.32
N LEU A 171 -3.00 21.20 -9.53
CA LEU A 171 -3.71 19.94 -9.75
C LEU A 171 -2.76 18.76 -9.59
N ALA A 172 -3.17 17.70 -8.88
CA ALA A 172 -2.33 16.52 -8.72
C ALA A 172 -2.13 15.77 -10.04
N VAL A 173 -0.87 15.44 -10.33
CA VAL A 173 -0.46 14.67 -11.51
C VAL A 173 -0.10 13.24 -11.11
N ALA A 174 0.72 13.09 -10.07
CA ALA A 174 1.19 11.80 -9.57
C ALA A 174 1.59 11.90 -8.09
N ASP A 175 1.60 10.76 -7.40
CA ASP A 175 1.97 10.66 -6.00
C ASP A 175 2.99 9.55 -5.74
N TRP A 176 3.79 9.75 -4.69
CA TRP A 176 4.83 8.87 -4.22
C TRP A 176 4.66 8.59 -2.73
N PRO A 177 5.11 7.41 -2.24
CA PRO A 177 5.00 7.06 -0.82
C PRO A 177 5.70 8.04 0.13
N SER A 178 6.74 8.73 -0.36
CA SER A 178 7.48 9.77 0.36
C SER A 178 8.28 10.65 -0.60
N ARG A 179 8.85 11.73 -0.07
CA ARG A 179 9.77 12.60 -0.83
C ARG A 179 11.01 11.83 -1.29
N ALA A 180 11.53 10.93 -0.46
CA ALA A 180 12.67 10.10 -0.81
C ALA A 180 12.41 9.25 -2.06
N ALA A 181 11.20 8.66 -2.16
CA ALA A 181 10.79 7.89 -3.33
C ALA A 181 10.69 8.75 -4.60
N LEU A 182 10.16 9.98 -4.49
CA LEU A 182 10.13 10.93 -5.62
C LEU A 182 11.55 11.26 -6.10
N LEU A 183 12.47 11.57 -5.18
CA LEU A 183 13.86 11.91 -5.52
C LEU A 183 14.58 10.74 -6.21
N ALA A 184 14.40 9.52 -5.69
CA ALA A 184 14.97 8.31 -6.29
C ALA A 184 14.52 8.16 -7.75
N ASP A 185 13.22 8.29 -8.02
CA ASP A 185 12.65 8.12 -9.34
C ASP A 185 13.08 9.19 -10.33
N LEU A 186 13.01 10.46 -9.94
CA LEU A 186 13.41 11.58 -10.80
C LEU A 186 14.87 11.46 -11.21
N ALA A 187 15.74 11.03 -10.28
CA ALA A 187 17.14 10.78 -10.58
C ALA A 187 17.34 9.52 -11.44
N ALA A 188 16.56 8.46 -11.20
CA ALA A 188 16.64 7.22 -11.97
C ALA A 188 16.26 7.41 -13.44
N VAL A 189 15.40 8.39 -13.76
CA VAL A 189 15.09 8.73 -15.16
C VAL A 189 16.35 9.14 -15.94
N GLY A 190 17.29 9.88 -15.32
CA GLY A 190 18.57 10.21 -15.97
C GLY A 190 19.42 8.98 -16.24
N VAL A 191 19.57 8.11 -15.23
CA VAL A 191 20.32 6.84 -15.32
C VAL A 191 19.78 5.95 -16.43
N LEU A 192 18.45 5.81 -16.50
CA LEU A 192 17.76 4.93 -17.44
C LEU A 192 17.74 5.51 -18.86
N ALA A 193 17.53 6.82 -19.02
CA ALA A 193 17.53 7.45 -20.34
C ALA A 193 18.90 7.35 -21.05
N ASP A 194 20.00 7.35 -20.28
CA ASP A 194 21.34 7.19 -20.84
C ASP A 194 21.64 5.74 -21.30
N ARG A 195 20.97 4.76 -20.70
CA ARG A 195 21.14 3.32 -20.99
C ARG A 195 20.11 2.78 -21.97
N ASP A 196 18.96 3.44 -22.02
CA ASP A 196 17.83 3.03 -22.83
C ASP A 196 17.31 4.20 -23.68
N PRO A 197 17.68 4.23 -24.98
CA PRO A 197 17.24 5.27 -25.91
C PRO A 197 15.72 5.35 -26.11
N GLU A 198 15.00 4.26 -25.82
CA GLU A 198 13.54 4.17 -25.95
C GLU A 198 12.83 4.51 -24.63
N TRP A 199 13.56 4.84 -23.56
CA TRP A 199 13.00 5.19 -22.25
C TRP A 199 11.86 6.20 -22.36
N GLY A 200 12.09 7.33 -23.02
CA GLY A 200 11.10 8.40 -23.17
C GLY A 200 9.87 8.04 -24.00
N THR A 201 9.92 6.93 -24.75
CA THR A 201 8.79 6.45 -25.58
C THR A 201 8.02 5.29 -24.97
N ARG A 202 8.48 4.77 -23.82
CA ARG A 202 7.75 3.73 -23.06
C ARG A 202 6.46 4.27 -22.48
N ASP A 203 5.53 3.34 -22.25
CA ASP A 203 4.30 3.65 -21.52
C ASP A 203 4.61 4.10 -20.08
N ARG A 204 3.78 5.00 -19.54
CA ARG A 204 3.99 5.59 -18.22
C ARG A 204 3.81 4.58 -17.09
N GLU A 205 2.94 3.60 -17.26
CA GLU A 205 2.76 2.53 -16.29
C GLU A 205 3.99 1.62 -16.26
N GLU A 206 4.57 1.33 -17.41
CA GLU A 206 5.83 0.59 -17.54
C GLU A 206 7.00 1.34 -16.89
N GLN A 207 7.19 2.62 -17.22
CA GLN A 207 8.20 3.46 -16.58
C GLN A 207 8.03 3.46 -15.05
N GLY A 208 6.80 3.66 -14.57
CA GLY A 208 6.49 3.68 -13.14
C GLY A 208 6.82 2.36 -12.44
N ARG A 209 6.55 1.21 -13.08
CA ARG A 209 6.90 -0.11 -12.52
C ARG A 209 8.41 -0.33 -12.43
N ILE A 210 9.16 0.05 -13.47
CA ILE A 210 10.63 -0.06 -13.49
C ILE A 210 11.24 0.83 -12.41
N LEU A 211 10.82 2.10 -12.35
CA LEU A 211 11.29 3.07 -11.36
C LEU A 211 10.99 2.59 -9.94
N ALA A 212 9.74 2.13 -9.69
CA ALA A 212 9.37 1.56 -8.41
C ALA A 212 10.28 0.38 -8.05
N GLY A 213 10.45 -0.61 -8.93
CA GLY A 213 11.32 -1.77 -8.69
C GLY A 213 12.77 -1.39 -8.36
N LEU A 214 13.33 -0.41 -9.07
CA LEU A 214 14.68 0.08 -8.83
C LEU A 214 14.87 0.68 -7.43
N ARG A 215 13.81 1.18 -6.77
CA ARG A 215 13.89 1.74 -5.41
C ARG A 215 14.35 0.72 -4.35
N LEU A 216 14.23 -0.59 -4.61
CA LEU A 216 14.72 -1.63 -3.70
C LEU A 216 16.25 -1.61 -3.55
N PHE A 217 16.95 -1.03 -4.52
CA PHE A 217 18.40 -0.98 -4.55
C PHE A 217 18.96 0.36 -4.00
N VAL A 218 18.11 1.20 -3.40
CA VAL A 218 18.56 2.49 -2.83
C VAL A 218 19.39 2.26 -1.56
N GLU A 219 20.72 2.29 -1.70
CA GLU A 219 21.64 2.05 -0.58
C GLU A 219 21.66 3.18 0.47
N ARG A 220 21.33 4.40 0.04
CA ARG A 220 21.35 5.61 0.88
C ARG A 220 20.07 6.40 0.65
N CYS A 221 19.37 6.69 1.74
CA CYS A 221 18.11 7.42 1.74
C CYS A 221 18.25 8.74 0.96
N PRO A 222 17.46 8.93 -0.11
CA PRO A 222 17.50 10.13 -0.95
C PRO A 222 17.15 11.42 -0.20
N ASP A 223 16.60 11.35 1.00
CA ASP A 223 16.23 12.52 1.80
C ASP A 223 17.27 12.83 2.89
N CYS A 224 17.63 11.85 3.74
CA CYS A 224 18.53 12.08 4.89
C CYS A 224 19.89 11.39 4.80
N GLY A 225 20.13 10.54 3.80
CA GLY A 225 21.41 9.85 3.56
C GLY A 225 21.67 8.59 4.42
N ALA A 226 20.79 8.25 5.36
CA ALA A 226 20.91 7.01 6.15
C ALA A 226 20.59 5.76 5.31
N THR A 227 21.03 4.59 5.75
CA THR A 227 20.78 3.32 5.04
C THR A 227 19.33 2.85 5.25
N PRO A 228 18.53 2.67 4.18
CA PRO A 228 17.20 2.11 4.30
C PRO A 228 17.24 0.62 4.63
N GLU A 229 16.21 0.14 5.31
CA GLU A 229 16.08 -1.25 5.75
C GLU A 229 14.81 -1.88 5.21
N LEU A 230 14.87 -3.19 4.92
CA LEU A 230 13.69 -3.98 4.61
C LEU A 230 12.98 -4.35 5.93
N GLY A 231 11.79 -3.82 6.10
CA GLY A 231 10.88 -4.17 7.18
C GLY A 231 9.78 -5.12 6.72
N GLU A 232 9.44 -6.08 7.57
CA GLU A 232 8.26 -6.93 7.41
C GLU A 232 7.16 -6.47 8.36
N GLY A 233 6.01 -6.13 7.78
CA GLY A 233 4.79 -5.79 8.50
C GLY A 233 3.68 -6.80 8.20
N THR A 234 2.71 -6.89 9.10
CA THR A 234 1.44 -7.56 8.80
C THR A 234 0.32 -6.56 8.99
N VAL A 235 -0.38 -6.24 7.90
CA VAL A 235 -1.59 -5.44 7.99
C VAL A 235 -2.78 -6.38 8.12
N GLU A 236 -3.44 -6.30 9.27
CA GLU A 236 -4.67 -7.02 9.52
C GLU A 236 -5.89 -6.11 9.33
N SER A 237 -6.87 -6.60 8.59
CA SER A 237 -8.23 -6.09 8.62
C SER A 237 -9.22 -7.22 8.94
N CYS A 238 -10.51 -6.88 9.14
CA CYS A 238 -11.56 -7.84 9.53
C CYS A 238 -11.62 -9.12 8.71
N CYS A 239 -11.25 -9.05 7.44
CA CYS A 239 -11.41 -10.13 6.47
C CYS A 239 -10.08 -10.44 5.71
N ARG A 240 -8.98 -9.72 6.00
CA ARG A 240 -7.67 -9.83 5.33
C ARG A 240 -6.52 -9.82 6.34
N ARG A 241 -5.51 -10.64 6.11
CA ARG A 241 -4.16 -10.51 6.67
C ARG A 241 -3.27 -10.43 5.43
N ALA A 242 -2.57 -9.32 5.25
CA ALA A 242 -1.62 -9.14 4.17
C ALA A 242 -0.23 -9.00 4.79
N GLN A 243 0.74 -9.69 4.21
CA GLN A 243 2.13 -9.40 4.52
C GLN A 243 2.51 -8.15 3.75
N VAL A 244 3.05 -7.17 4.45
CA VAL A 244 3.49 -5.92 3.84
C VAL A 244 5.00 -5.88 3.96
N TYR A 245 5.67 -5.87 2.82
CA TYR A 245 7.11 -5.63 2.77
C TYR A 245 7.30 -4.14 2.57
N THR A 246 8.00 -3.49 3.49
CA THR A 246 8.27 -2.06 3.43
C THR A 246 9.77 -1.87 3.33
N TYR A 247 10.22 -1.17 2.29
CA TYR A 247 11.58 -0.68 2.23
C TYR A 247 11.57 0.79 2.64
N ALA A 248 12.16 1.10 3.80
CA ALA A 248 12.05 2.43 4.40
C ALA A 248 13.31 2.84 5.16
N CYS A 249 13.51 4.15 5.27
CA CYS A 249 14.59 4.73 6.05
C CYS A 249 14.20 4.82 7.54
N PRO A 250 14.93 4.17 8.47
CA PRO A 250 14.59 4.22 9.90
C PRO A 250 14.83 5.58 10.55
N ASP A 251 15.69 6.42 9.97
CA ASP A 251 16.08 7.71 10.56
C ASP A 251 15.08 8.85 10.28
N CYS A 252 14.38 8.80 9.16
CA CYS A 252 13.47 9.86 8.72
C CYS A 252 12.08 9.35 8.32
N ASP A 253 11.80 8.06 8.58
CA ASP A 253 10.54 7.37 8.26
C ASP A 253 10.12 7.43 6.77
N ALA A 254 11.05 7.76 5.87
CA ALA A 254 10.75 7.87 4.45
C ALA A 254 10.56 6.47 3.84
N ARG A 255 9.35 6.19 3.38
CA ARG A 255 9.01 4.95 2.65
C ARG A 255 9.49 5.06 1.20
N LEU A 256 10.31 4.12 0.76
CA LEU A 256 10.74 3.99 -0.64
C LEU A 256 9.78 3.09 -1.42
N MET A 257 9.38 1.98 -0.80
CA MET A 257 8.47 1.00 -1.37
C MET A 257 7.59 0.36 -0.30
N GLU A 258 6.36 0.01 -0.70
CA GLU A 258 5.45 -0.83 0.08
C GLU A 258 4.78 -1.82 -0.88
N ILE A 259 4.95 -3.12 -0.63
CA ILE A 259 4.29 -4.19 -1.40
C ILE A 259 3.36 -4.96 -0.45
N GLU A 260 2.07 -4.99 -0.77
CA GLU A 260 1.11 -5.86 -0.10
C GLU A 260 1.02 -7.23 -0.81
N GLN A 261 1.30 -8.32 -0.09
CA GLN A 261 1.07 -9.71 -0.51
C GLN A 261 -0.10 -10.35 0.24
#